data_AF-A0A8H3H683-F1
#
_entry.id   AF-A0A8H3H683-F1
#
_cell.length_a   1.000
_cell.length_b   1.000
_cell.length_c   1.000
_cell.angle_alpha   90.00
_cell.angle_beta   90.00
_cell.angle_gamma   90.00
#
_symmetry.space_group_name_H-M   'P 1'
#
loop_
_entity.id
_entity.type
_entity.pdbx_description
1 polymer ?
#
loop_
_entity_poly.entity_id
_entity_poly.type
_entity_poly.pdbx_seq_one_letter_code
_entity_poly.pdbx_strand_id
1 'polypeptide(L)'
;FLRPQVSQVTSLSADKIPLLHLKRKVGGNWEYSSNLTGVYLDVLHEIATSGTSFKDKNALLTGVGKGSIGVEILKAVHPSNTTREFTINVAPSKMSKLSSTMSTPIPFAPENGREIDGIDDRSELAHHVMLVNLLRLLSAVKNKKASRHIVTRPTQVILPLSPNHGLFGNDGLYSESKISLETLFQRWNSELWGEYLCLAGAVFGWTRGTGLMGATNMVAQQDGVRTFSANEMAFNILGLMHPLLFSITQVEPIWAGLNGVNHQSDLRRAIARDNAADFKIVNGNEAERALQTVTVTPHANHTYGFPELEGPDALKELSKLQGLVDLEKGIVVTGFAEVGPWGSWEMEARGQFMIEGCIEMAWMMGYIKHFDGRLKNGNLYVGWVDSKSGDPVDDKDVRGKYEKEILEHSGIRLIVSEAEARKFKLEHGDKVDIWTQESGEYLVKLKKGARVLVPRAFRFDRFVAGQIPTGWDAGRYGIPANIVSQTDRTALWALVCTAEALFMSGITDPYELYKHVHPSEVGSSLGSGMGGTQSLAAMFKDRREEKDVQKDILQFQLG
;
A
#
# COMPACT_ATOMS: atom_id res chain seq x y z
N PHE A 1 23.41 -23.85 38.25
CA PHE A 1 23.30 -22.62 37.44
C PHE A 1 24.53 -21.77 37.69
N LEU A 2 25.49 -21.81 36.77
CA LEU A 2 26.64 -20.91 36.81
C LEU A 2 26.09 -19.49 36.60
N ARG A 3 26.24 -18.60 37.59
CA ARG A 3 26.01 -17.17 37.36
C ARG A 3 26.95 -16.76 36.23
N PRO A 4 26.46 -16.19 35.13
CA PRO A 4 27.35 -15.63 34.13
C PRO A 4 28.25 -14.61 34.83
N GLN A 5 29.57 -14.78 34.69
CA GLN A 5 30.53 -13.82 35.22
C GLN A 5 30.42 -12.55 34.39
N VAL A 6 29.70 -11.56 34.93
CA VAL A 6 29.69 -10.21 34.37
C VAL A 6 31.02 -9.57 34.79
N SER A 7 31.91 -9.39 33.83
CA SER A 7 33.09 -8.54 33.97
C SER A 7 32.64 -7.11 34.26
N GLN A 8 33.07 -6.55 35.40
CA GLN A 8 32.83 -5.17 35.88
C GLN A 8 31.52 -4.51 35.39
N VAL A 9 30.44 -4.67 36.18
CA VAL A 9 29.17 -3.93 35.95
C VAL A 9 29.45 -2.43 36.06
N THR A 10 28.94 -1.64 35.09
CA THR A 10 29.06 -0.17 35.13
C THR A 10 28.45 0.40 36.41
N SER A 11 29.27 1.06 37.25
CA SER A 11 28.81 1.71 38.48
C SER A 11 28.15 3.06 38.17
N LEU A 12 26.85 3.18 38.41
CA LEU A 12 26.08 4.41 38.23
C LEU A 12 25.91 5.16 39.55
N SER A 13 26.03 6.49 39.54
CA SER A 13 25.78 7.32 40.73
C SER A 13 24.29 7.30 41.10
N ALA A 14 23.97 7.19 42.40
CA ALA A 14 22.59 7.16 42.88
C ALA A 14 21.80 8.45 42.59
N ASP A 15 22.49 9.59 42.46
CA ASP A 15 21.87 10.92 42.38
C ASP A 15 21.29 11.27 41.00
N LYS A 16 21.55 10.46 39.96
CA LYS A 16 21.08 10.71 38.58
C LYS A 16 20.48 9.45 37.97
N ILE A 17 19.18 9.47 37.70
CA ILE A 17 18.48 8.39 37.02
C ILE A 17 18.74 8.50 35.51
N PRO A 18 19.30 7.46 34.85
CA PRO A 18 19.48 7.48 33.41
C PRO A 18 18.16 7.49 32.64
N LEU A 19 18.20 8.00 31.39
CA LEU A 19 17.03 8.05 30.50
C LEU A 19 16.42 6.68 30.23
N LEU A 20 17.25 5.64 30.24
CA LEU A 20 16.86 4.24 30.19
C LEU A 20 17.24 3.59 31.52
N HIS A 21 16.27 3.08 32.26
CA HIS A 21 16.54 2.52 33.59
C HIS A 21 15.66 1.31 33.89
N LEU A 22 16.15 0.45 34.78
CA LEU A 22 15.38 -0.66 35.32
C LEU A 22 14.96 -0.36 36.76
N LYS A 23 13.74 -0.75 37.09
CA LYS A 23 13.19 -0.75 38.44
C LYS A 23 12.97 -2.18 38.90
N ARG A 24 13.06 -2.36 40.21
CA ARG A 24 12.68 -3.59 40.89
C ARG A 24 11.67 -3.29 41.98
N LYS A 25 11.00 -4.33 42.46
CA LYS A 25 10.00 -4.19 43.51
C LYS A 25 10.64 -4.26 44.90
N VAL A 26 10.44 -3.22 45.71
CA VAL A 26 10.88 -3.15 47.12
C VAL A 26 9.69 -2.65 47.94
N GLY A 27 9.30 -3.40 48.97
CA GLY A 27 8.20 -2.99 49.87
C GLY A 27 6.84 -2.74 49.20
N GLY A 28 6.61 -3.29 48.00
CA GLY A 28 5.40 -3.06 47.22
C GLY A 28 5.52 -2.01 46.12
N ASN A 29 6.56 -1.17 46.15
CA ASN A 29 6.78 -0.07 45.20
C ASN A 29 7.88 -0.41 44.18
N TRP A 30 7.79 0.20 42.99
CA TRP A 30 8.82 0.11 41.97
C TRP A 30 9.92 1.16 42.23
N GLU A 31 11.08 0.68 42.66
CA GLU A 31 12.23 1.53 42.97
C GLU A 31 13.33 1.35 41.91
N TYR A 32 14.01 2.45 41.60
CA TYR A 32 15.15 2.45 40.69
C TYR A 32 16.25 1.53 41.24
N SER A 33 16.78 0.67 40.36
CA SER A 33 17.92 -0.19 40.70
C SER A 33 19.12 0.18 39.85
N SER A 34 20.13 0.78 40.47
CA SER A 34 21.40 1.09 39.80
C SER A 34 22.09 -0.18 39.27
N ASN A 35 22.06 -1.27 40.03
CA ASN A 35 22.66 -2.55 39.62
C ASN A 35 22.00 -3.15 38.38
N LEU A 36 20.65 -3.26 38.36
CA LEU A 36 19.94 -3.79 37.19
C LEU A 36 20.09 -2.86 35.98
N THR A 37 20.08 -1.54 36.21
CA THR A 37 20.28 -0.57 35.15
C THR A 37 21.69 -0.66 34.56
N GLY A 38 22.72 -0.84 35.38
CA GLY A 38 24.09 -1.09 34.91
C GLY A 38 24.16 -2.31 34.00
N VAL A 39 23.62 -3.45 34.44
CA VAL A 39 23.56 -4.68 33.62
C VAL A 39 22.82 -4.46 32.30
N TYR A 40 21.70 -3.74 32.32
CA TYR A 40 20.94 -3.45 31.10
C TYR A 40 21.71 -2.55 30.11
N LEU A 41 22.39 -1.51 30.60
CA LEU A 41 23.19 -0.64 29.75
C LEU A 41 24.42 -1.36 29.19
N ASP A 42 25.06 -2.23 29.98
CA ASP A 42 26.18 -3.08 29.52
C ASP A 42 25.71 -4.03 28.42
N VAL A 43 24.51 -4.63 28.57
CA VAL A 43 23.85 -5.44 27.53
C VAL A 43 23.58 -4.63 26.26
N LEU A 44 23.04 -3.42 26.37
CA LEU A 44 22.83 -2.58 25.19
C LEU A 44 24.15 -2.26 24.50
N HIS A 45 25.21 -1.98 25.25
CA HIS A 45 26.55 -1.77 24.70
C HIS A 45 27.10 -3.02 23.99
N GLU A 46 26.92 -4.21 24.58
CA GLU A 46 27.28 -5.50 23.95
C GLU A 46 26.53 -5.71 22.62
N ILE A 47 25.21 -5.51 22.62
CA ILE A 47 24.39 -5.66 21.40
C ILE A 47 24.84 -4.65 20.33
N ALA A 48 25.17 -3.41 20.71
CA ALA A 48 25.64 -2.39 19.77
C ALA A 48 27.02 -2.70 19.16
N THR A 49 27.91 -3.33 19.93
CA THR A 49 29.31 -3.56 19.52
C THR A 49 29.53 -4.92 18.85
N SER A 50 28.98 -5.98 19.45
CA SER A 50 29.21 -7.37 19.05
C SER A 50 28.00 -7.99 18.35
N GLY A 51 26.85 -7.32 18.37
CA GLY A 51 25.58 -7.88 17.93
C GLY A 51 25.02 -8.88 18.94
N THR A 52 23.83 -9.41 18.65
CA THR A 52 23.20 -10.46 19.47
C THR A 52 22.54 -11.51 18.59
N SER A 53 22.40 -12.72 19.09
CA SER A 53 21.81 -13.84 18.36
C SER A 53 20.53 -14.31 19.03
N PHE A 54 19.47 -14.43 18.23
CA PHE A 54 18.20 -15.03 18.62
C PHE A 54 18.02 -16.45 18.04
N LYS A 55 19.13 -17.11 17.66
CA LYS A 55 19.11 -18.49 17.19
C LYS A 55 18.40 -19.40 18.22
N ASP A 56 17.57 -20.32 17.72
CA ASP A 56 16.79 -21.29 18.51
C ASP A 56 15.73 -20.68 19.46
N LYS A 57 15.50 -19.36 19.37
CA LYS A 57 14.34 -18.71 19.99
C LYS A 57 13.11 -18.88 19.09
N ASN A 58 11.93 -18.77 19.66
CA ASN A 58 10.67 -18.74 18.93
C ASN A 58 9.88 -17.56 19.49
N ALA A 59 9.41 -16.67 18.63
CA ALA A 59 8.69 -15.47 19.03
C ALA A 59 7.34 -15.37 18.31
N LEU A 60 6.34 -14.86 19.03
CA LEU A 60 5.04 -14.45 18.50
C LEU A 60 4.95 -12.95 18.71
N LEU A 61 4.95 -12.20 17.62
CA LEU A 61 4.72 -10.76 17.66
C LEU A 61 3.33 -10.43 17.12
N THR A 62 2.57 -9.64 17.87
CA THR A 62 1.31 -9.03 17.42
C THR A 62 1.55 -7.53 17.18
N GLY A 63 0.71 -6.86 16.38
CA GLY A 63 0.84 -5.42 16.14
C GLY A 63 2.00 -5.03 15.20
N VAL A 64 2.44 -5.96 14.35
CA VAL A 64 3.56 -5.76 13.39
C VAL A 64 3.03 -5.19 12.07
N GLY A 65 2.52 -3.95 12.13
CA GLY A 65 2.07 -3.20 10.95
C GLY A 65 3.20 -2.43 10.26
N LYS A 66 3.05 -2.09 8.97
CA LYS A 66 4.01 -1.22 8.25
C LYS A 66 4.25 0.07 9.03
N GLY A 67 5.52 0.43 9.27
CA GLY A 67 5.89 1.63 10.04
C GLY A 67 5.77 1.50 11.56
N SER A 68 5.48 0.32 12.11
CA SER A 68 5.42 0.08 13.55
C SER A 68 6.79 -0.27 14.15
N ILE A 69 6.93 -0.08 15.47
CA ILE A 69 8.07 -0.58 16.26
C ILE A 69 8.22 -2.10 16.09
N GLY A 70 7.11 -2.83 15.98
CA GLY A 70 7.10 -4.28 15.80
C GLY A 70 7.80 -4.74 14.53
N VAL A 71 7.75 -3.96 13.43
CA VAL A 71 8.46 -4.29 12.19
C VAL A 71 9.97 -4.14 12.34
N GLU A 72 10.43 -3.17 13.11
CA GLU A 72 11.86 -2.98 13.37
C GLU A 72 12.41 -4.08 14.29
N ILE A 73 11.65 -4.50 15.31
CA ILE A 73 11.98 -5.69 16.11
C ILE A 73 12.03 -6.93 15.20
N LEU A 74 11.05 -7.09 14.31
CA LEU A 74 11.03 -8.21 13.35
C LEU A 74 12.28 -8.22 12.48
N LYS A 75 12.67 -7.08 11.90
CA LYS A 75 13.88 -6.95 11.07
C LYS A 75 15.15 -7.31 11.83
N ALA A 76 15.22 -7.03 13.12
CA ALA A 76 16.37 -7.37 13.95
C ALA A 76 16.44 -8.87 14.32
N VAL A 77 15.29 -9.53 14.47
CA VAL A 77 15.21 -10.97 14.75
C VAL A 77 15.36 -11.82 13.47
N HIS A 78 14.99 -11.26 12.31
CA HIS A 78 15.01 -11.92 10.99
C HIS A 78 16.36 -12.51 10.53
N PRO A 79 17.53 -11.86 10.73
CA PRO A 79 18.81 -12.33 10.20
C PRO A 79 19.35 -13.55 10.97
N SER A 80 18.84 -13.81 12.18
CA SER A 80 19.18 -15.00 12.95
C SER A 80 18.21 -16.13 12.61
N ASN A 81 18.71 -17.27 12.09
CA ASN A 81 17.96 -18.48 11.73
C ASN A 81 16.95 -18.95 12.81
N THR A 82 15.77 -18.35 12.84
CA THR A 82 14.72 -18.53 13.85
C THR A 82 13.50 -19.15 13.16
N THR A 83 13.04 -20.32 13.60
CA THR A 83 11.83 -21.02 13.08
C THR A 83 10.54 -20.25 13.44
N ARG A 84 9.59 -20.15 12.48
CA ARG A 84 8.58 -19.07 12.42
C ARG A 84 7.11 -19.51 12.56
N GLU A 85 6.31 -18.69 13.26
CA GLU A 85 4.88 -18.40 12.98
C GLU A 85 4.65 -16.89 13.24
N PHE A 86 4.12 -16.15 12.25
CA PHE A 86 3.77 -14.72 12.39
C PHE A 86 2.26 -14.54 12.23
N THR A 87 1.60 -13.95 13.22
CA THR A 87 0.22 -13.45 13.07
C THR A 87 0.28 -11.95 12.80
N ILE A 88 0.28 -11.57 11.52
CA ILE A 88 0.02 -10.19 11.11
C ILE A 88 -1.48 -9.96 11.30
N ASN A 89 -1.86 -9.16 12.30
CA ASN A 89 -3.21 -8.63 12.41
C ASN A 89 -3.41 -7.52 11.36
N VAL A 90 -3.63 -7.95 10.13
CA VAL A 90 -4.58 -7.35 9.19
C VAL A 90 -5.38 -8.56 8.71
N ALA A 91 -6.49 -8.87 9.39
CA ALA A 91 -7.25 -10.08 9.09
C ALA A 91 -7.87 -10.01 7.67
N PRO A 92 -8.26 -11.15 7.05
CA PRO A 92 -7.99 -12.53 7.46
C PRO A 92 -7.51 -13.44 6.32
N SER A 93 -6.54 -14.32 6.58
CA SER A 93 -6.67 -15.74 6.18
C SER A 93 -5.53 -16.62 6.67
N LYS A 94 -5.95 -17.76 7.26
CA LYS A 94 -5.20 -19.01 7.51
C LYS A 94 -4.11 -18.99 8.59
N MET A 95 -4.53 -19.39 9.79
CA MET A 95 -3.65 -19.92 10.84
C MET A 95 -3.55 -21.45 10.62
N SER A 96 -2.44 -21.93 10.08
CA SER A 96 -2.16 -23.37 9.94
C SER A 96 -1.45 -23.89 11.19
N LYS A 97 -1.78 -25.12 11.60
CA LYS A 97 -1.29 -25.78 12.83
C LYS A 97 0.25 -25.87 12.87
N LEU A 98 0.91 -25.32 13.88
CA LEU A 98 2.18 -25.84 14.37
C LEU A 98 2.38 -25.67 15.89
N SER A 99 3.44 -26.29 16.38
CA SER A 99 3.71 -26.61 17.78
C SER A 99 4.97 -25.89 18.22
N SER A 100 4.86 -24.69 18.81
CA SER A 100 6.04 -24.03 19.40
C SER A 100 5.68 -22.95 20.42
N THR A 101 6.53 -22.84 21.44
CA THR A 101 6.48 -21.84 22.53
C THR A 101 6.66 -20.43 21.99
N MET A 102 5.61 -19.63 22.15
CA MET A 102 5.44 -18.24 21.68
C MET A 102 6.10 -17.24 22.65
N SER A 103 6.65 -16.12 22.17
CA SER A 103 7.00 -14.95 23.01
C SER A 103 6.69 -13.62 22.33
N THR A 104 5.98 -12.75 23.05
CA THR A 104 5.86 -11.28 22.91
C THR A 104 4.71 -10.65 22.07
N PRO A 105 3.45 -10.65 22.56
CA PRO A 105 2.38 -9.84 21.97
C PRO A 105 2.56 -8.34 22.28
N ILE A 106 2.65 -7.49 21.26
CA ILE A 106 2.69 -6.01 21.39
C ILE A 106 1.47 -5.39 20.69
N PRO A 107 0.29 -5.31 21.32
CA PRO A 107 -0.86 -4.61 20.73
C PRO A 107 -0.70 -3.07 20.91
N PHE A 108 -0.58 -2.36 19.79
CA PHE A 108 -0.77 -0.91 19.71
C PHE A 108 -2.06 -0.64 18.93
N ALA A 109 -3.15 -0.32 19.63
CA ALA A 109 -4.37 0.21 19.02
C ALA A 109 -4.53 1.67 19.49
N PRO A 110 -4.46 2.66 18.60
CA PRO A 110 -4.62 4.06 18.97
C PRO A 110 -6.10 4.46 19.02
N GLU A 111 -6.49 5.08 20.12
CA GLU A 111 -7.76 5.79 20.30
C GLU A 111 -7.43 7.28 20.44
N ASN A 112 -7.91 8.11 19.51
CA ASN A 112 -7.72 9.56 19.56
C ASN A 112 -9.08 10.25 19.48
N GLY A 113 -9.27 11.29 20.31
CA GLY A 113 -10.42 12.20 20.26
C GLY A 113 -11.68 11.68 20.94
N ARG A 114 -11.54 10.79 21.94
CA ARG A 114 -12.64 10.31 22.78
C ARG A 114 -12.35 10.64 24.23
N GLU A 115 -13.18 11.47 24.84
CA GLU A 115 -13.19 11.69 26.29
C GLU A 115 -14.15 10.70 26.96
N ILE A 116 -14.36 10.86 28.27
CA ILE A 116 -15.18 9.96 29.08
C ILE A 116 -16.64 9.88 28.62
N ASP A 117 -17.16 10.95 28.01
CA ASP A 117 -18.51 11.03 27.44
C ASP A 117 -18.61 10.45 26.02
N GLY A 118 -17.47 10.21 25.36
CA GLY A 118 -17.36 9.71 23.99
C GLY A 118 -16.88 8.25 23.90
N ILE A 119 -16.93 7.49 25.00
CA ILE A 119 -16.60 6.06 25.00
C ILE A 119 -17.68 5.29 24.22
N ASP A 120 -17.27 4.66 23.13
CA ASP A 120 -18.14 3.93 22.20
C ASP A 120 -17.71 2.46 22.05
N ASP A 121 -18.38 1.75 21.14
CA ASP A 121 -18.07 0.37 20.76
C ASP A 121 -16.61 0.18 20.31
N ARG A 122 -16.01 1.21 19.69
CA ARG A 122 -14.60 1.19 19.28
C ARG A 122 -13.67 1.21 20.50
N SER A 123 -13.96 2.04 21.51
CA SER A 123 -13.19 2.06 22.76
C SER A 123 -13.31 0.72 23.51
N GLU A 124 -14.50 0.14 23.58
CA GLU A 124 -14.69 -1.18 24.20
C GLU A 124 -13.90 -2.27 23.46
N LEU A 125 -13.96 -2.29 22.12
CA LEU A 125 -13.22 -3.23 21.29
C LEU A 125 -11.71 -3.07 21.49
N ALA A 126 -11.20 -1.84 21.51
CA ALA A 126 -9.79 -1.56 21.68
C ALA A 126 -9.30 -1.94 23.10
N HIS A 127 -10.08 -1.69 24.15
CA HIS A 127 -9.82 -2.21 25.49
C HIS A 127 -9.78 -3.75 25.51
N HIS A 128 -10.73 -4.40 24.84
CA HIS A 128 -10.77 -5.86 24.68
C HIS A 128 -9.52 -6.40 23.99
N VAL A 129 -9.01 -5.72 22.95
CA VAL A 129 -7.80 -6.12 22.23
C VAL A 129 -6.54 -5.90 23.08
N MET A 130 -6.42 -4.74 23.74
CA MET A 130 -5.22 -4.36 24.48
C MET A 130 -5.05 -5.06 25.83
N LEU A 131 -6.17 -5.43 26.47
CA LEU A 131 -6.17 -6.05 27.80
C LEU A 131 -6.75 -7.46 27.79
N VAL A 132 -8.06 -7.60 27.56
CA VAL A 132 -8.78 -8.87 27.78
C VAL A 132 -8.23 -10.01 26.92
N ASN A 133 -8.03 -9.75 25.63
CA ASN A 133 -7.49 -10.73 24.69
C ASN A 133 -6.00 -10.98 24.92
N LEU A 134 -5.24 -10.00 25.42
CA LEU A 134 -3.86 -10.22 25.86
C LEU A 134 -3.82 -11.22 27.02
N LEU A 135 -4.67 -11.05 28.04
CA LEU A 135 -4.77 -12.00 29.15
C LEU A 135 -5.19 -13.40 28.68
N ARG A 136 -6.17 -13.49 27.76
CA ARG A 136 -6.57 -14.77 27.14
C ARG A 136 -5.44 -15.42 26.37
N LEU A 137 -4.64 -14.65 25.64
CA LEU A 137 -3.48 -15.14 24.90
C LEU A 137 -2.42 -15.71 25.84
N LEU A 138 -2.08 -15.00 26.92
CA LEU A 138 -1.16 -15.50 27.95
C LEU A 138 -1.68 -16.80 28.57
N SER A 139 -2.98 -16.86 28.88
CA SER A 139 -3.64 -18.07 29.38
C SER A 139 -3.55 -19.23 28.39
N ALA A 140 -3.76 -18.99 27.09
CA ALA A 140 -3.65 -20.02 26.06
C ALA A 140 -2.22 -20.59 25.96
N VAL A 141 -1.19 -19.73 26.02
CA VAL A 141 0.23 -20.16 26.03
C VAL A 141 0.52 -21.00 27.27
N LYS A 142 0.09 -20.55 28.45
CA LYS A 142 0.25 -21.29 29.70
C LYS A 142 -0.41 -22.65 29.62
N ASN A 143 -1.67 -22.72 29.17
CA ASN A 143 -2.44 -23.96 29.08
C ASN A 143 -1.80 -24.95 28.10
N LYS A 144 -1.25 -24.48 26.98
CA LYS A 144 -0.54 -25.34 26.02
C LYS A 144 0.81 -25.84 26.53
N LYS A 145 1.54 -25.04 27.31
CA LYS A 145 2.76 -25.51 27.96
C LYS A 145 2.44 -26.53 29.06
N ALA A 146 1.44 -26.25 29.89
CA ALA A 146 0.98 -27.13 30.95
C ALA A 146 0.49 -28.48 30.40
N SER A 147 -0.32 -28.49 29.33
CA SER A 147 -0.82 -29.72 28.71
C SER A 147 0.27 -30.60 28.09
N ARG A 148 1.48 -30.07 27.92
CA ARG A 148 2.66 -30.75 27.37
C ARG A 148 3.75 -30.94 28.42
N HIS A 149 3.48 -30.63 29.68
CA HIS A 149 4.44 -30.69 30.79
C HIS A 149 5.74 -29.90 30.54
N ILE A 150 5.66 -28.76 29.82
CA ILE A 150 6.81 -27.90 29.55
C ILE A 150 6.95 -26.89 30.69
N VAL A 151 7.67 -27.26 31.75
CA VAL A 151 7.92 -26.41 32.94
C VAL A 151 9.30 -25.75 32.94
N THR A 152 10.25 -26.26 32.15
CA THR A 152 11.65 -25.79 32.13
C THR A 152 11.95 -24.75 31.04
N ARG A 153 10.94 -24.33 30.29
CA ARG A 153 11.09 -23.36 29.19
C ARG A 153 10.03 -22.28 29.31
N PRO A 154 10.16 -21.34 30.25
CA PRO A 154 9.22 -20.24 30.37
C PRO A 154 9.25 -19.34 29.13
N THR A 155 8.13 -18.69 28.85
CA THR A 155 8.01 -17.67 27.80
C THR A 155 8.19 -16.29 28.42
N GLN A 156 9.14 -15.49 27.91
CA GLN A 156 9.21 -14.08 28.27
C GLN A 156 8.08 -13.31 27.59
N VAL A 157 7.40 -12.45 28.34
CA VAL A 157 6.36 -11.55 27.87
C VAL A 157 6.84 -10.13 28.08
N ILE A 158 7.08 -9.39 27.00
CA ILE A 158 7.34 -7.95 27.07
C ILE A 158 6.01 -7.23 27.03
N LEU A 159 5.59 -6.69 28.18
CA LEU A 159 4.35 -5.96 28.31
C LEU A 159 4.54 -4.52 27.83
N PRO A 160 3.73 -4.05 26.86
CA PRO A 160 3.81 -2.68 26.37
C PRO A 160 3.09 -1.73 27.33
N LEU A 161 3.82 -1.19 28.30
CA LEU A 161 3.32 -0.25 29.30
C LEU A 161 3.42 1.19 28.80
N SER A 162 2.67 2.08 29.45
CA SER A 162 2.61 3.50 29.12
C SER A 162 3.00 4.34 30.33
N PRO A 163 3.79 5.42 30.17
CA PRO A 163 3.99 6.40 31.23
C PRO A 163 2.79 7.35 31.35
N ASN A 164 1.92 7.38 30.33
CA ASN A 164 0.68 8.13 30.32
C ASN A 164 -0.48 7.26 30.84
N HIS A 165 -1.07 7.68 31.96
CA HIS A 165 -2.30 7.12 32.53
C HIS A 165 -3.38 8.23 32.64
N GLY A 166 -3.81 8.76 31.49
CA GLY A 166 -4.82 9.83 31.44
C GLY A 166 -4.27 11.25 31.60
N LEU A 167 -2.95 11.45 31.45
CA LEU A 167 -2.29 12.77 31.52
C LEU A 167 -2.59 13.65 30.30
N PHE A 168 -2.74 13.05 29.11
CA PHE A 168 -3.05 13.79 27.89
C PHE A 168 -4.57 13.96 27.66
N GLY A 169 -5.38 13.05 28.20
CA GLY A 169 -6.82 12.96 27.91
C GLY A 169 -7.10 12.57 26.44
N ASN A 170 -8.39 12.48 26.09
CA ASN A 170 -8.86 12.16 24.73
C ASN A 170 -8.40 10.80 24.17
N ASP A 171 -7.94 9.90 25.02
CA ASP A 171 -7.37 8.60 24.69
C ASP A 171 -8.33 7.41 24.94
N GLY A 172 -9.63 7.69 25.13
CA GLY A 172 -10.67 6.67 25.33
C GLY A 172 -10.33 5.71 26.47
N LEU A 173 -10.32 4.40 26.21
CA LEU A 173 -9.99 3.36 27.20
C LEU A 173 -8.51 2.91 27.17
N TYR A 174 -7.64 3.68 26.53
CA TYR A 174 -6.21 3.36 26.44
C TYR A 174 -5.55 3.34 27.82
N SER A 175 -5.81 4.35 28.64
CA SER A 175 -5.15 4.52 29.94
C SER A 175 -5.48 3.37 30.90
N GLU A 176 -6.75 2.98 30.94
CA GLU A 176 -7.32 1.87 31.70
C GLU A 176 -6.73 0.54 31.25
N SER A 177 -6.57 0.36 29.93
CA SER A 177 -5.94 -0.83 29.36
C SER A 177 -4.49 -0.97 29.81
N LYS A 178 -3.72 0.13 29.75
CA LYS A 178 -2.27 0.12 30.03
C LYS A 178 -1.97 -0.02 31.51
N ILE A 179 -2.70 0.69 32.38
CA ILE A 179 -2.49 0.59 33.84
C ILE A 179 -2.91 -0.79 34.36
N SER A 180 -3.96 -1.39 33.78
CA SER A 180 -4.43 -2.72 34.18
C SER A 180 -3.40 -3.82 33.90
N LEU A 181 -2.52 -3.67 32.92
CA LEU A 181 -1.45 -4.63 32.64
C LEU A 181 -0.43 -4.73 33.77
N GLU A 182 -0.26 -3.68 34.57
CA GLU A 182 0.68 -3.68 35.70
C GLU A 182 0.28 -4.66 36.80
N THR A 183 -1.01 -5.00 36.90
CA THR A 183 -1.51 -6.01 37.84
C THR A 183 -0.87 -7.38 37.60
N LEU A 184 -0.42 -7.67 36.37
CA LEU A 184 0.25 -8.92 36.03
C LEU A 184 1.53 -9.15 36.84
N PHE A 185 2.23 -8.08 37.25
CA PHE A 185 3.42 -8.21 38.09
C PHE A 185 3.13 -8.79 39.47
N GLN A 186 1.96 -8.48 40.04
CA GLN A 186 1.51 -9.11 41.28
C GLN A 186 0.99 -10.51 41.02
N ARG A 187 0.19 -10.67 39.96
CA ARG A 187 -0.42 -11.96 39.61
C ARG A 187 0.62 -13.04 39.31
N TRP A 188 1.79 -12.66 38.79
CA TRP A 188 2.91 -13.57 38.57
C TRP A 188 3.36 -14.28 39.87
N ASN A 189 3.31 -13.59 41.01
CA ASN A 189 3.64 -14.14 42.33
C ASN A 189 2.44 -14.81 43.01
N SER A 190 1.22 -14.30 42.80
CA SER A 190 0.03 -14.78 43.50
C SER A 190 -0.69 -15.94 42.82
N GLU A 191 -0.34 -16.29 41.58
CA GLU A 191 -1.00 -17.32 40.78
C GLU A 191 -0.02 -18.36 40.20
N LEU A 192 -0.53 -19.54 39.85
CA LEU A 192 0.25 -20.70 39.38
C LEU A 192 0.55 -20.66 37.87
N TRP A 193 1.20 -19.59 37.40
CA TRP A 193 1.68 -19.49 36.03
C TRP A 193 3.09 -18.92 35.87
N GLY A 194 3.75 -18.50 36.96
CA GLY A 194 5.10 -17.96 36.93
C GLY A 194 6.17 -18.93 36.41
N GLU A 195 5.94 -20.25 36.52
CA GLU A 195 6.81 -21.29 35.94
C GLU A 195 6.74 -21.34 34.40
N TYR A 196 5.63 -20.90 33.80
CA TYR A 196 5.38 -20.99 32.37
C TYR A 196 5.65 -19.68 31.62
N LEU A 197 5.46 -18.54 32.31
CA LEU A 197 5.59 -17.20 31.75
C LEU A 197 6.44 -16.33 32.68
N CYS A 198 7.30 -15.48 32.10
CA CYS A 198 8.12 -14.49 32.79
C CYS A 198 7.76 -13.10 32.25
N LEU A 199 7.82 -12.06 33.08
CA LEU A 199 7.36 -10.72 32.70
C LEU A 199 8.50 -9.70 32.63
N ALA A 200 8.51 -8.91 31.57
CA ALA A 200 9.26 -7.67 31.46
C ALA A 200 8.30 -6.55 31.05
N GLY A 201 8.08 -5.56 31.93
CA GLY A 201 7.34 -4.34 31.57
C GLY A 201 8.23 -3.38 30.83
N ALA A 202 7.85 -2.98 29.62
CA ALA A 202 8.53 -1.92 28.89
C ALA A 202 7.64 -0.68 28.84
N VAL A 203 7.99 0.35 29.61
CA VAL A 203 7.30 1.65 29.60
C VAL A 203 7.82 2.47 28.43
N PHE A 204 7.04 2.54 27.36
CA PHE A 204 7.49 3.18 26.13
C PHE A 204 7.45 4.70 26.20
N GLY A 205 8.54 5.29 25.72
CA GLY A 205 8.64 6.72 25.49
C GLY A 205 8.11 7.18 24.16
N TRP A 206 8.33 8.48 23.95
CA TRP A 206 7.96 9.14 22.72
C TRP A 206 8.72 8.54 21.53
N THR A 207 8.00 7.84 20.64
CA THR A 207 8.59 7.16 19.48
C THR A 207 8.12 7.79 18.17
N ARG A 208 9.08 8.36 17.43
CA ARG A 208 8.90 9.03 16.13
C ARG A 208 8.71 8.01 15.01
N GLY A 209 7.93 8.37 14.00
CA GLY A 209 7.78 7.61 12.75
C GLY A 209 6.66 6.55 12.74
N THR A 210 5.94 6.35 13.84
CA THR A 210 4.83 5.38 13.94
C THR A 210 3.50 5.87 13.36
N GLY A 211 3.48 7.02 12.68
CA GLY A 211 2.26 7.68 12.17
C GLY A 211 1.38 8.32 13.26
N LEU A 212 1.54 7.94 14.53
CA LEU A 212 0.72 8.44 15.64
C LEU A 212 1.16 9.78 16.21
N MET A 213 2.47 10.00 16.26
CA MET A 213 3.07 11.19 16.87
C MET A 213 3.55 12.20 15.82
N GLY A 214 3.13 12.04 14.55
CA GLY A 214 3.61 12.84 13.41
C GLY A 214 3.52 14.35 13.64
N ALA A 215 2.34 14.81 14.11
CA ALA A 215 2.05 16.22 14.34
C ALA A 215 2.85 16.84 15.51
N THR A 216 3.34 16.02 16.44
CA THR A 216 3.96 16.45 17.70
C THR A 216 5.46 16.13 17.79
N ASN A 217 6.02 15.48 16.76
CA ASN A 217 7.45 15.13 16.69
C ASN A 217 8.40 16.33 16.76
N MET A 218 8.05 17.46 16.13
CA MET A 218 8.89 18.67 16.13
C MET A 218 9.01 19.30 17.51
N VAL A 219 7.95 19.21 18.30
CA VAL A 219 7.84 19.84 19.62
C VAL A 219 8.62 19.03 20.67
N ALA A 220 8.51 17.70 20.64
CA ALA A 220 9.08 16.84 21.67
C ALA A 220 10.63 16.88 21.76
N GLN A 221 11.35 17.22 20.69
CA GLN A 221 12.83 17.30 20.70
C GLN A 221 13.40 18.62 21.24
N GLN A 222 12.66 19.73 21.10
CA GLN A 222 13.14 21.05 21.50
C GLN A 222 13.13 21.24 23.03
N ASP A 223 12.39 20.37 23.72
CA ASP A 223 12.05 20.54 25.12
C ASP A 223 12.94 19.74 26.09
N GLY A 224 14.06 19.16 25.63
CA GLY A 224 15.00 18.44 26.50
C GLY A 224 14.55 17.01 26.88
N VAL A 225 13.48 16.51 26.25
CA VAL A 225 13.04 15.11 26.30
C VAL A 225 13.72 14.34 25.17
N ARG A 226 14.30 13.18 25.47
CA ARG A 226 14.85 12.29 24.44
C ARG A 226 13.70 11.55 23.78
N THR A 227 13.46 11.86 22.50
CA THR A 227 12.60 11.05 21.64
C THR A 227 13.41 9.95 20.96
N PHE A 228 12.76 8.83 20.67
CA PHE A 228 13.35 7.68 20.00
C PHE A 228 12.75 7.51 18.60
N SER A 229 13.53 7.03 17.64
CA SER A 229 13.01 6.45 16.40
C SER A 229 12.44 5.06 16.66
N ALA A 230 11.65 4.53 15.73
CA ALA A 230 11.18 3.14 15.81
C ALA A 230 12.35 2.14 15.94
N ASN A 231 13.48 2.40 15.25
CA ASN A 231 14.69 1.57 15.31
C ASN A 231 15.34 1.63 16.69
N GLU A 232 15.50 2.82 17.27
CA GLU A 232 16.08 2.98 18.61
C GLU A 232 15.19 2.33 19.68
N MET A 233 13.87 2.48 19.59
CA MET A 233 12.95 1.84 20.53
C MET A 233 12.98 0.31 20.38
N ALA A 234 13.03 -0.20 19.15
CA ALA A 234 13.20 -1.63 18.91
C ALA A 234 14.52 -2.14 19.52
N PHE A 235 15.62 -1.42 19.34
CA PHE A 235 16.92 -1.73 19.96
C PHE A 235 16.83 -1.81 21.49
N ASN A 236 16.18 -0.84 22.13
CA ASN A 236 15.96 -0.85 23.59
C ASN A 236 15.18 -2.10 24.03
N ILE A 237 14.12 -2.46 23.30
CA ILE A 237 13.30 -3.64 23.60
C ILE A 237 14.09 -4.94 23.43
N LEU A 238 14.95 -5.03 22.40
CA LEU A 238 15.81 -6.20 22.18
C LEU A 238 16.80 -6.41 23.33
N GLY A 239 17.24 -5.33 24.00
CA GLY A 239 18.04 -5.44 25.22
C GLY A 239 17.35 -6.23 26.33
N LEU A 240 16.02 -6.12 26.46
CA LEU A 240 15.24 -6.90 27.44
C LEU A 240 15.15 -8.39 27.08
N MET A 241 15.36 -8.73 25.80
CA MET A 241 15.36 -10.11 25.30
C MET A 241 16.72 -10.80 25.44
N HIS A 242 17.76 -10.06 25.87
CA HIS A 242 19.10 -10.62 26.05
C HIS A 242 19.11 -11.76 27.08
N PRO A 243 19.90 -12.83 26.89
CA PRO A 243 19.91 -13.99 27.81
C PRO A 243 20.13 -13.63 29.28
N LEU A 244 20.93 -12.59 29.56
CA LEU A 244 21.17 -12.10 30.92
C LEU A 244 19.88 -11.56 31.55
N LEU A 245 19.16 -10.65 30.87
CA LEU A 245 17.91 -10.11 31.38
C LEU A 245 16.79 -11.14 31.38
N PHE A 246 16.74 -12.03 30.39
CA PHE A 246 15.80 -13.15 30.39
C PHE A 246 15.98 -14.04 31.63
N SER A 247 17.22 -14.34 32.02
CA SER A 247 17.51 -15.13 33.23
C SER A 247 17.03 -14.43 34.51
N ILE A 248 17.11 -13.10 34.56
CA ILE A 248 16.59 -12.31 35.69
C ILE A 248 15.05 -12.37 35.71
N THR A 249 14.38 -12.25 34.55
CA THR A 249 12.90 -12.32 34.48
C THR A 249 12.32 -13.66 34.91
N GLN A 250 13.13 -14.72 34.98
CA GLN A 250 12.72 -16.03 35.52
C GLN A 250 12.63 -16.04 37.05
N VAL A 251 13.30 -15.11 37.71
CA VAL A 251 13.36 -15.02 39.18
C VAL A 251 12.43 -13.91 39.69
N GLU A 252 12.46 -12.75 39.04
CA GLU A 252 11.60 -11.62 39.40
C GLU A 252 11.17 -10.84 38.16
N PRO A 253 9.95 -10.27 38.13
CA PRO A 253 9.55 -9.39 37.04
C PRO A 253 10.39 -8.11 36.98
N ILE A 254 10.73 -7.69 35.76
CA ILE A 254 11.51 -6.46 35.52
C ILE A 254 10.59 -5.35 35.03
N TRP A 255 10.83 -4.12 35.49
CA TRP A 255 10.20 -2.91 34.96
C TRP A 255 11.25 -2.02 34.30
N ALA A 256 11.11 -1.78 33.00
CA ALA A 256 12.02 -0.99 32.18
C ALA A 256 11.39 0.36 31.82
N GLY A 257 11.97 1.44 32.33
CA GLY A 257 11.65 2.81 31.94
C GLY A 257 12.38 3.17 30.66
N LEU A 258 11.67 3.18 29.52
CA LEU A 258 12.20 3.52 28.20
C LEU A 258 11.61 4.87 27.70
N ASN A 259 11.30 5.79 28.62
CA ASN A 259 10.45 6.94 28.35
C ASN A 259 11.18 8.21 27.89
N GLY A 260 12.46 8.38 28.23
CA GLY A 260 13.30 9.48 27.76
C GLY A 260 12.96 10.87 28.33
N VAL A 261 12.01 10.97 29.27
CA VAL A 261 11.56 12.26 29.83
C VAL A 261 12.44 12.71 30.99
N ASN A 262 12.93 13.95 30.89
CA ASN A 262 13.45 14.75 32.00
C ASN A 262 12.41 15.85 32.29
N HIS A 263 12.06 16.13 33.55
CA HIS A 263 10.84 16.87 33.95
C HIS A 263 10.80 18.41 33.61
N GLN A 264 11.56 18.90 32.61
CA GLN A 264 11.74 20.34 32.31
C GLN A 264 11.10 20.85 30.99
N SER A 265 10.34 20.03 30.26
CA SER A 265 9.97 20.27 28.87
C SER A 265 8.77 21.19 28.59
N ASP A 266 7.70 21.10 29.36
CA ASP A 266 6.42 21.73 29.00
C ASP A 266 6.47 23.28 28.96
N LEU A 267 7.46 23.88 29.63
CA LEU A 267 7.67 25.32 29.67
C LEU A 267 8.15 25.91 28.32
N ARG A 268 8.92 25.14 27.53
CA ARG A 268 9.52 25.64 26.28
C ARG A 268 8.52 25.69 25.11
N ARG A 269 7.59 24.74 25.07
CA ARG A 269 6.50 24.68 24.07
C ARG A 269 5.59 25.91 24.08
N ALA A 270 5.28 26.45 25.26
CA ALA A 270 4.43 27.63 25.39
C ALA A 270 5.08 28.87 24.75
N ILE A 271 6.39 29.03 24.93
CA ILE A 271 7.15 30.21 24.51
C ILE A 271 7.27 30.31 22.97
N ALA A 272 7.46 29.19 22.25
CA ALA A 272 7.67 29.21 20.79
C ALA A 272 6.41 29.59 19.99
N ARG A 273 5.21 29.20 20.45
CA ARG A 273 3.95 29.57 19.79
C ARG A 273 3.63 31.05 20.00
N ASP A 274 3.91 31.56 21.19
CA ASP A 274 3.72 32.97 21.54
C ASP A 274 4.54 33.86 20.62
N ASN A 275 5.84 33.55 20.45
CA ASN A 275 6.75 34.29 19.58
C ASN A 275 6.29 34.37 18.10
N ALA A 276 5.71 33.29 17.57
CA ALA A 276 5.25 33.27 16.17
C ALA A 276 3.97 34.10 15.96
N ALA A 277 3.06 34.09 16.94
CA ALA A 277 1.88 34.94 16.93
C ALA A 277 2.24 36.42 17.08
N ASP A 278 3.16 36.73 17.99
CA ASP A 278 3.68 38.08 18.21
C ASP A 278 4.34 38.65 16.95
N PHE A 279 5.15 37.85 16.25
CA PHE A 279 5.78 38.29 14.99
C PHE A 279 4.76 38.72 13.93
N LYS A 280 3.63 38.00 13.83
CA LYS A 280 2.55 38.30 12.87
C LYS A 280 1.80 39.58 13.25
N ILE A 281 1.55 39.81 14.53
CA ILE A 281 0.88 41.02 15.03
C ILE A 281 1.78 42.25 14.84
N VAL A 282 3.08 42.13 15.12
CA VAL A 282 4.03 43.26 15.06
C VAL A 282 4.34 43.68 13.62
N ASN A 283 4.51 42.73 12.69
CA ASN A 283 5.02 43.02 11.35
C ASN A 283 3.94 43.02 10.23
N GLY A 284 2.71 42.59 10.54
CA GLY A 284 1.60 42.56 9.60
C GLY A 284 1.70 41.50 8.49
N ASN A 285 0.63 41.35 7.70
CA ASN A 285 0.50 40.31 6.69
C ASN A 285 1.43 40.49 5.47
N GLU A 286 1.97 41.69 5.24
CA GLU A 286 2.88 41.96 4.11
C GLU A 286 4.30 41.46 4.36
N ALA A 287 4.79 41.53 5.60
CA ALA A 287 6.08 40.94 5.98
C ALA A 287 6.06 39.41 5.88
N GLU A 288 4.90 38.80 6.15
CA GLU A 288 4.66 37.36 5.97
C GLU A 288 4.68 36.96 4.48
N ARG A 289 4.10 37.78 3.60
CA ARG A 289 4.14 37.56 2.14
C ARG A 289 5.54 37.70 1.54
N ALA A 290 6.36 38.61 2.08
CA ALA A 290 7.75 38.77 1.63
C ALA A 290 8.65 37.59 2.04
N LEU A 291 8.32 36.90 3.13
CA LEU A 291 8.97 35.65 3.56
C LEU A 291 8.42 34.41 2.83
N GLN A 292 7.33 34.57 2.06
CA GLN A 292 6.68 33.47 1.38
C GLN A 292 7.42 33.13 0.09
N THR A 293 8.01 31.94 0.04
CA THR A 293 8.70 31.45 -1.15
C THR A 293 7.70 31.02 -2.22
N VAL A 294 7.86 31.54 -3.43
CA VAL A 294 7.05 31.12 -4.58
C VAL A 294 7.53 29.73 -5.02
N THR A 295 6.64 28.75 -4.95
CA THR A 295 6.93 27.37 -5.39
C THR A 295 6.48 27.21 -6.84
N VAL A 296 7.41 26.87 -7.74
CA VAL A 296 7.09 26.54 -9.14
C VAL A 296 6.52 25.12 -9.20
N THR A 297 5.38 24.97 -9.86
CA THR A 297 4.71 23.68 -10.06
C THR A 297 5.12 23.03 -11.38
N PRO A 298 5.39 21.72 -11.41
CA PRO A 298 5.77 21.02 -12.63
C PRO A 298 4.56 20.87 -13.57
N HIS A 299 4.81 21.03 -14.86
CA HIS A 299 3.92 20.63 -15.96
C HIS A 299 4.54 19.44 -16.67
N ALA A 300 3.70 18.56 -17.22
CA ALA A 300 4.17 17.42 -17.98
C ALA A 300 4.66 17.87 -19.36
N ASN A 301 5.78 17.29 -19.78
CA ASN A 301 6.30 17.49 -21.11
C ASN A 301 6.58 16.12 -21.73
N HIS A 302 5.61 15.62 -22.50
CA HIS A 302 5.73 14.33 -23.16
C HIS A 302 6.89 14.36 -24.17
N THR A 303 7.91 13.57 -23.89
CA THR A 303 9.07 13.41 -24.78
C THR A 303 9.05 11.99 -25.34
N TYR A 304 8.83 11.87 -26.65
CA TYR A 304 9.03 10.62 -27.37
C TYR A 304 10.51 10.53 -27.73
N GLY A 305 11.31 10.10 -26.75
CA GLY A 305 12.76 10.00 -26.91
C GLY A 305 13.11 8.96 -27.96
N PHE A 306 13.83 9.38 -29.00
CA PHE A 306 14.47 8.44 -29.90
C PHE A 306 15.65 7.79 -29.17
N PRO A 307 16.09 6.59 -29.59
CA PRO A 307 17.30 5.99 -29.03
C PRO A 307 18.46 6.99 -29.06
N GLU A 308 19.12 7.18 -27.92
CA GLU A 308 20.27 8.08 -27.84
C GLU A 308 21.40 7.55 -28.73
N LEU A 309 21.90 8.40 -29.63
CA LEU A 309 23.02 8.05 -30.49
C LEU A 309 24.32 8.30 -29.72
N GLU A 310 25.06 7.23 -29.45
CA GLU A 310 26.38 7.33 -28.81
C GLU A 310 27.38 8.07 -29.71
N GLY A 311 28.36 8.74 -29.09
CA GLY A 311 29.40 9.46 -29.80
C GLY A 311 30.33 8.54 -30.61
N PRO A 312 31.10 9.08 -31.57
CA PRO A 312 31.96 8.30 -32.46
C PRO A 312 33.00 7.43 -31.73
N ASP A 313 33.37 7.81 -30.50
CA ASP A 313 34.35 7.11 -29.68
C ASP A 313 33.85 5.76 -29.14
N ALA A 314 32.54 5.63 -28.85
CA ALA A 314 31.96 4.39 -28.36
C ALA A 314 31.93 3.30 -29.44
N LEU A 315 31.85 3.70 -30.71
CA LEU A 315 31.81 2.80 -31.87
C LEU A 315 33.21 2.33 -32.32
N LYS A 316 34.29 2.75 -31.65
CA LYS A 316 35.67 2.39 -32.04
C LYS A 316 35.93 0.88 -32.02
N GLU A 317 35.35 0.15 -31.08
CA GLU A 317 35.51 -1.30 -31.00
C GLU A 317 34.83 -2.04 -32.17
N LEU A 318 33.78 -1.44 -32.74
CA LEU A 318 33.01 -1.95 -33.88
C LEU A 318 33.64 -1.61 -35.23
N SER A 319 34.72 -0.82 -35.28
CA SER A 319 35.45 -0.48 -36.51
C SER A 319 35.88 -1.70 -37.33
N LYS A 320 36.12 -2.84 -36.67
CA LYS A 320 36.47 -4.12 -37.30
C LYS A 320 35.34 -4.70 -38.16
N LEU A 321 34.09 -4.27 -37.95
CA LEU A 321 32.90 -4.71 -38.69
C LEU A 321 32.59 -3.81 -39.89
N GLN A 322 33.32 -2.70 -40.06
CA GLN A 322 33.11 -1.76 -41.15
C GLN A 322 33.34 -2.44 -42.51
N GLY A 323 32.31 -2.47 -43.35
CA GLY A 323 32.36 -3.09 -44.68
C GLY A 323 32.24 -4.62 -44.71
N LEU A 324 32.07 -5.29 -43.56
CA LEU A 324 31.84 -6.74 -43.49
C LEU A 324 30.35 -7.12 -43.64
N VAL A 325 29.44 -6.21 -43.30
CA VAL A 325 28.00 -6.45 -43.30
C VAL A 325 27.35 -5.72 -44.46
N ASP A 326 26.59 -6.46 -45.26
CA ASP A 326 25.70 -5.91 -46.28
C ASP A 326 24.47 -5.30 -45.59
N LEU A 327 24.42 -3.96 -45.54
CA LEU A 327 23.37 -3.23 -44.84
C LEU A 327 22.01 -3.36 -45.54
N GLU A 328 21.95 -3.71 -46.83
CA GLU A 328 20.68 -3.93 -47.53
C GLU A 328 19.98 -5.22 -47.06
N LYS A 329 20.73 -6.17 -46.50
CA LYS A 329 20.19 -7.42 -45.93
C LYS A 329 20.00 -7.35 -44.42
N GLY A 330 20.45 -6.26 -43.79
CA GLY A 330 20.25 -6.03 -42.36
C GLY A 330 18.83 -5.58 -42.07
N ILE A 331 18.08 -6.35 -41.28
CA ILE A 331 16.75 -5.96 -40.83
C ILE A 331 16.87 -5.15 -39.54
N VAL A 332 16.25 -3.98 -39.52
CA VAL A 332 16.23 -3.07 -38.36
C VAL A 332 14.80 -2.76 -37.97
N VAL A 333 14.58 -2.54 -36.67
CA VAL A 333 13.31 -2.01 -36.15
C VAL A 333 13.45 -0.51 -36.05
N THR A 334 12.65 0.22 -36.83
CA THR A 334 12.69 1.68 -36.88
C THR A 334 11.65 2.34 -35.98
N GLY A 335 10.58 1.64 -35.63
CA GLY A 335 9.52 2.12 -34.73
C GLY A 335 8.69 0.97 -34.18
N PHE A 336 8.02 1.21 -33.07
CA PHE A 336 7.16 0.25 -32.38
C PHE A 336 6.02 0.96 -31.67
N ALA A 337 4.90 0.28 -31.48
CA ALA A 337 3.79 0.74 -30.65
C ALA A 337 2.91 -0.45 -30.24
N GLU A 338 2.09 -0.26 -29.21
CA GLU A 338 1.15 -1.26 -28.74
C GLU A 338 -0.13 -0.63 -28.20
N VAL A 339 -1.24 -1.36 -28.30
CA VAL A 339 -2.48 -1.06 -27.59
C VAL A 339 -2.74 -2.22 -26.65
N GLY A 340 -2.31 -2.04 -25.40
CA GLY A 340 -2.34 -3.07 -24.36
C GLY A 340 -3.21 -2.73 -23.15
N PRO A 341 -3.35 -3.66 -22.18
CA PRO A 341 -4.07 -3.41 -20.93
C PRO A 341 -3.55 -2.24 -20.11
N TRP A 342 -2.28 -1.86 -20.29
CA TRP A 342 -1.64 -0.77 -19.57
C TRP A 342 -1.49 0.51 -20.37
N GLY A 343 -1.68 0.49 -21.70
CA GLY A 343 -1.42 1.62 -22.60
C GLY A 343 0.07 1.96 -22.73
N SER A 344 0.71 2.29 -21.61
CA SER A 344 2.10 2.74 -21.52
C SER A 344 3.03 1.72 -20.84
N TRP A 345 4.31 1.72 -21.24
CA TRP A 345 5.36 0.84 -20.74
C TRP A 345 5.82 1.15 -19.31
N GLU A 346 5.54 2.36 -18.78
CA GLU A 346 6.05 2.81 -17.49
C GLU A 346 5.69 1.85 -16.34
N MET A 347 4.50 1.25 -16.42
CA MET A 347 4.02 0.32 -15.42
C MET A 347 4.87 -0.96 -15.36
N GLU A 348 5.41 -1.41 -16.49
CA GLU A 348 6.30 -2.57 -16.53
C GLU A 348 7.67 -2.26 -15.93
N ALA A 349 8.26 -1.12 -16.27
CA ALA A 349 9.62 -0.79 -15.84
C ALA A 349 9.71 -0.23 -14.41
N ARG A 350 8.70 0.53 -13.96
CA ARG A 350 8.75 1.27 -12.70
C ARG A 350 7.68 0.83 -11.69
N GLY A 351 6.64 0.14 -12.12
CA GLY A 351 5.51 -0.23 -11.27
C GLY A 351 4.64 0.95 -10.81
N GLN A 352 4.84 2.14 -11.39
CA GLN A 352 4.07 3.35 -11.13
C GLN A 352 4.16 4.29 -12.34
N PHE A 353 3.12 5.08 -12.55
CA PHE A 353 3.11 6.11 -13.59
C PHE A 353 3.84 7.39 -13.12
N MET A 354 4.56 8.00 -14.04
CA MET A 354 5.03 9.38 -13.95
C MET A 354 3.88 10.35 -14.25
N ILE A 355 4.13 11.66 -14.17
CA ILE A 355 3.09 12.66 -14.46
C ILE A 355 2.65 12.58 -15.93
N GLU A 356 3.61 12.32 -16.83
CA GLU A 356 3.40 12.08 -18.25
C GLU A 356 2.51 10.85 -18.46
N GLY A 357 2.91 9.68 -17.93
CA GLY A 357 2.10 8.46 -18.04
C GLY A 357 0.69 8.59 -17.45
N CYS A 358 0.55 9.34 -16.34
CA CYS A 358 -0.78 9.62 -15.76
C CYS A 358 -1.67 10.45 -16.70
N ILE A 359 -1.11 11.47 -17.35
CA ILE A 359 -1.84 12.34 -18.29
C ILE A 359 -2.19 11.58 -19.56
N GLU A 360 -1.26 10.79 -20.09
CA GLU A 360 -1.48 9.93 -21.25
C GLU A 360 -2.63 8.96 -20.99
N MET A 361 -2.61 8.27 -19.85
CA MET A 361 -3.68 7.36 -19.45
C MET A 361 -5.01 8.08 -19.20
N ALA A 362 -4.98 9.24 -18.55
CA ALA A 362 -6.17 10.05 -18.32
C ALA A 362 -6.82 10.50 -19.64
N TRP A 363 -6.01 10.89 -20.63
CA TRP A 363 -6.48 11.25 -21.97
C TRP A 363 -7.01 10.03 -22.72
N MET A 364 -6.25 8.93 -22.72
CA MET A 364 -6.59 7.67 -23.41
C MET A 364 -7.90 7.08 -22.89
N MET A 365 -8.14 7.13 -21.57
CA MET A 365 -9.37 6.68 -20.93
C MET A 365 -10.52 7.69 -21.05
N GLY A 366 -10.25 8.91 -21.52
CA GLY A 366 -11.24 9.96 -21.73
C GLY A 366 -11.63 10.73 -20.47
N TYR A 367 -10.83 10.68 -19.41
CA TYR A 367 -11.03 11.51 -18.21
C TYR A 367 -10.75 12.98 -18.47
N ILE A 368 -9.73 13.28 -19.27
CA ILE A 368 -9.36 14.64 -19.66
C ILE A 368 -9.42 14.80 -21.18
N LYS A 369 -9.63 16.04 -21.62
CA LYS A 369 -9.54 16.45 -23.03
C LYS A 369 -8.91 17.83 -23.13
N HIS A 370 -8.20 18.07 -24.22
CA HIS A 370 -7.65 19.40 -24.49
C HIS A 370 -8.79 20.37 -24.83
N PHE A 371 -8.77 21.55 -24.22
CA PHE A 371 -9.72 22.63 -24.47
C PHE A 371 -8.96 23.89 -24.83
N ASP A 372 -9.36 24.51 -25.94
CA ASP A 372 -8.90 25.82 -26.37
C ASP A 372 -10.13 26.69 -26.64
N GLY A 373 -10.39 27.64 -25.74
CA GLY A 373 -11.54 28.52 -25.87
C GLY A 373 -11.94 29.22 -24.58
N ARG A 374 -13.20 29.66 -24.52
CA ARG A 374 -13.77 30.30 -23.32
C ARG A 374 -14.48 29.27 -22.45
N LEU A 375 -14.08 29.21 -21.18
CA LEU A 375 -14.74 28.41 -20.16
C LEU A 375 -16.12 28.97 -19.80
N LYS A 376 -16.91 28.18 -19.05
CA LYS A 376 -18.26 28.56 -18.56
C LYS A 376 -18.28 29.88 -17.77
N ASN A 377 -17.17 30.24 -17.15
CA ASN A 377 -16.96 31.47 -16.38
C ASN A 377 -16.53 32.68 -17.26
N GLY A 378 -16.44 32.51 -18.58
CA GLY A 378 -16.11 33.57 -19.54
C GLY A 378 -14.61 33.82 -19.73
N ASN A 379 -13.75 33.19 -18.92
CA ASN A 379 -12.30 33.30 -19.03
C ASN A 379 -11.78 32.47 -20.20
N LEU A 380 -10.75 33.00 -20.88
CA LEU A 380 -9.97 32.26 -21.86
C LEU A 380 -9.12 31.22 -21.13
N TYR A 381 -9.13 29.99 -21.63
CA TYR A 381 -8.36 28.88 -21.08
C TYR A 381 -7.84 28.00 -22.20
N VAL A 382 -6.59 27.58 -22.05
CA VAL A 382 -5.92 26.61 -22.92
C VAL A 382 -5.28 25.58 -22.01
N GLY A 383 -5.69 24.32 -22.13
CA GLY A 383 -5.18 23.24 -21.28
C GLY A 383 -6.14 22.07 -21.14
N TRP A 384 -5.90 21.24 -20.13
CA TRP A 384 -6.73 20.08 -19.85
C TRP A 384 -8.01 20.46 -19.13
N VAL A 385 -9.14 19.93 -19.59
CA VAL A 385 -10.41 19.98 -18.85
C VAL A 385 -10.90 18.58 -18.57
N ASP A 386 -11.60 18.42 -17.45
CA ASP A 386 -12.33 17.19 -17.16
C ASP A 386 -13.40 16.97 -18.24
N SER A 387 -13.43 15.78 -18.83
CA SER A 387 -14.34 15.47 -19.93
C SER A 387 -15.81 15.48 -19.52
N LYS A 388 -16.13 15.20 -18.25
CA LYS A 388 -17.49 15.14 -17.72
C LYS A 388 -17.97 16.51 -17.22
N SER A 389 -17.20 17.19 -16.37
CA SER A 389 -17.62 18.45 -15.77
C SER A 389 -17.30 19.66 -16.66
N GLY A 390 -16.25 19.56 -17.48
CA GLY A 390 -15.69 20.68 -18.25
C GLY A 390 -14.88 21.67 -17.41
N ASP A 391 -14.51 21.29 -16.18
CA ASP A 391 -13.69 22.14 -15.31
C ASP A 391 -12.20 22.02 -15.67
N PRO A 392 -11.42 23.10 -15.53
CA PRO A 392 -9.97 23.08 -15.70
C PRO A 392 -9.27 22.07 -14.78
N VAL A 393 -8.24 21.42 -15.32
CA VAL A 393 -7.39 20.50 -14.57
C VAL A 393 -5.93 20.83 -14.85
N ASP A 394 -5.19 21.17 -13.79
CA ASP A 394 -3.74 21.33 -13.88
C ASP A 394 -3.05 19.96 -13.83
N ASP A 395 -1.95 19.80 -14.56
CA ASP A 395 -1.15 18.58 -14.66
C ASP A 395 -0.81 17.97 -13.29
N LYS A 396 -0.43 18.80 -12.32
CA LYS A 396 -0.10 18.40 -10.94
C LYS A 396 -1.26 17.70 -10.22
N ASP A 397 -2.49 18.02 -10.60
CA ASP A 397 -3.70 17.51 -9.95
C ASP A 397 -4.24 16.25 -10.65
N VAL A 398 -3.79 15.96 -11.88
CA VAL A 398 -4.23 14.78 -12.66
C VAL A 398 -3.97 13.49 -11.88
N ARG A 399 -2.78 13.36 -11.29
CA ARG A 399 -2.42 12.20 -10.48
C ARG A 399 -3.35 12.06 -9.28
N GLY A 400 -3.53 13.12 -8.50
CA GLY A 400 -4.39 13.10 -7.31
C GLY A 400 -5.86 12.82 -7.61
N LYS A 401 -6.35 13.25 -8.78
CA LYS A 401 -7.75 13.07 -9.21
C LYS A 401 -8.02 11.71 -9.85
N TYR A 402 -7.17 11.25 -10.77
CA TYR A 402 -7.50 10.14 -11.67
C TYR A 402 -6.62 8.90 -11.50
N GLU A 403 -5.44 8.96 -10.87
CA GLU A 403 -4.52 7.81 -10.77
C GLU A 403 -5.20 6.57 -10.17
N LYS A 404 -6.02 6.77 -9.12
CA LYS A 404 -6.76 5.67 -8.50
C LYS A 404 -7.74 5.01 -9.48
N GLU A 405 -8.54 5.80 -10.20
CA GLU A 405 -9.49 5.26 -11.18
C GLU A 405 -8.77 4.61 -12.36
N ILE A 406 -7.66 5.20 -12.83
CA ILE A 406 -6.80 4.65 -13.89
C ILE A 406 -6.30 3.25 -13.50
N LEU A 407 -5.79 3.09 -12.28
CA LEU A 407 -5.30 1.80 -11.78
C LEU A 407 -6.42 0.77 -11.58
N GLU A 408 -7.61 1.19 -11.12
CA GLU A 408 -8.77 0.30 -10.96
C GLU A 408 -9.34 -0.19 -12.30
N HIS A 409 -9.17 0.58 -13.37
CA HIS A 409 -9.77 0.34 -14.67
C HIS A 409 -8.79 0.01 -15.80
N SER A 410 -7.53 -0.28 -15.46
CA SER A 410 -6.48 -0.74 -16.39
C SER A 410 -5.89 -2.09 -15.94
N GLY A 411 -5.18 -2.77 -16.83
CA GLY A 411 -4.51 -4.02 -16.52
C GLY A 411 -5.42 -5.23 -16.35
N ILE A 412 -4.97 -6.19 -15.53
CA ILE A 412 -5.67 -7.44 -15.24
C ILE A 412 -6.76 -7.17 -14.19
N ARG A 413 -8.02 -7.21 -14.63
CA ARG A 413 -9.17 -6.88 -13.77
C ARG A 413 -10.36 -7.78 -14.07
N LEU A 414 -11.40 -7.64 -13.24
CA LEU A 414 -12.63 -8.40 -13.40
C LEU A 414 -13.29 -8.12 -14.77
N ILE A 415 -13.74 -9.18 -15.44
CA ILE A 415 -14.57 -9.10 -16.63
C ILE A 415 -15.96 -8.70 -16.15
N VAL A 416 -16.28 -7.43 -16.31
CA VAL A 416 -17.63 -6.92 -16.09
C VAL A 416 -17.99 -6.17 -17.35
N SER A 417 -18.68 -6.83 -18.29
CA SER A 417 -19.24 -6.06 -19.39
C SER A 417 -20.38 -5.19 -18.86
N GLU A 418 -20.49 -3.95 -19.35
CA GLU A 418 -21.61 -3.06 -19.02
C GLU A 418 -22.97 -3.72 -19.36
N ALA A 419 -22.98 -4.60 -20.37
CA ALA A 419 -24.13 -5.43 -20.76
C ALA A 419 -24.46 -6.54 -19.72
N GLU A 420 -23.47 -7.15 -19.07
CA GLU A 420 -23.67 -8.14 -18.00
C GLU A 420 -24.06 -7.47 -16.67
N ALA A 421 -23.50 -6.30 -16.35
CA ALA A 421 -23.90 -5.50 -15.19
C ALA A 421 -25.36 -5.00 -15.28
N ARG A 422 -25.80 -4.59 -16.48
CA ARG A 422 -27.20 -4.23 -16.76
C ARG A 422 -28.13 -5.46 -16.71
N LYS A 423 -27.67 -6.64 -17.14
CA LYS A 423 -28.42 -7.91 -17.02
C LYS A 423 -28.68 -8.29 -15.56
N PHE A 424 -27.71 -8.12 -14.66
CA PHE A 424 -27.89 -8.39 -13.22
C PHE A 424 -28.89 -7.43 -12.55
N LYS A 425 -29.03 -6.18 -13.05
CA LYS A 425 -30.05 -5.24 -12.55
C LYS A 425 -31.44 -5.50 -13.17
N LEU A 426 -31.49 -6.12 -14.35
CA LEU A 426 -32.72 -6.59 -14.99
C LEU A 426 -33.26 -7.88 -14.36
N GLU A 427 -32.41 -8.63 -13.64
CA GLU A 427 -32.70 -9.95 -13.06
C GLU A 427 -33.59 -9.89 -11.78
N HIS A 428 -33.86 -8.69 -11.26
CA HIS A 428 -34.50 -8.51 -9.95
C HIS A 428 -35.87 -7.80 -9.96
N GLY A 429 -36.65 -7.91 -11.04
CA GLY A 429 -38.09 -7.61 -10.98
C GLY A 429 -38.39 -6.14 -10.65
N ASP A 430 -39.56 -5.70 -10.15
CA ASP A 430 -40.67 -6.40 -9.49
C ASP A 430 -41.97 -6.46 -10.33
N LYS A 431 -41.98 -5.95 -11.56
CA LYS A 431 -43.23 -5.41 -12.13
C LYS A 431 -43.30 -5.47 -13.65
N VAL A 432 -43.38 -6.65 -14.26
CA VAL A 432 -43.58 -6.71 -15.72
C VAL A 432 -44.68 -7.70 -16.11
N ASP A 433 -45.88 -7.14 -16.27
CA ASP A 433 -46.93 -7.66 -17.15
C ASP A 433 -46.92 -6.82 -18.43
N ILE A 434 -47.18 -7.45 -19.58
CA ILE A 434 -47.34 -6.74 -20.87
C ILE A 434 -48.52 -7.36 -21.62
N TRP A 435 -49.43 -6.50 -22.08
CA TRP A 435 -50.56 -6.81 -22.96
C TRP A 435 -50.51 -5.87 -24.18
N THR A 436 -51.03 -6.30 -25.33
CA THR A 436 -51.31 -5.41 -26.47
C THR A 436 -52.65 -5.77 -27.12
N GLN A 437 -53.36 -4.76 -27.66
CA GLN A 437 -53.85 -4.76 -29.04
C GLN A 437 -54.52 -3.44 -29.45
N GLU A 438 -54.29 -3.03 -30.71
CA GLU A 438 -55.31 -2.71 -31.73
C GLU A 438 -54.63 -2.38 -33.09
N SER A 439 -53.86 -3.31 -33.66
CA SER A 439 -53.31 -3.15 -35.02
C SER A 439 -52.87 -4.48 -35.65
N GLY A 440 -53.79 -5.24 -36.26
CA GLY A 440 -53.47 -6.19 -37.36
C GLY A 440 -52.42 -7.30 -37.14
N GLU A 441 -52.19 -7.80 -35.92
CA GLU A 441 -51.23 -8.89 -35.64
C GLU A 441 -51.86 -10.29 -35.72
N TYR A 442 -51.05 -11.32 -36.03
CA TYR A 442 -51.43 -12.73 -36.06
C TYR A 442 -51.13 -13.45 -34.74
N LEU A 443 -52.07 -14.27 -34.27
CA LEU A 443 -51.95 -15.05 -33.04
C LEU A 443 -51.34 -16.44 -33.29
N VAL A 444 -50.18 -16.71 -32.71
CA VAL A 444 -49.45 -17.99 -32.85
C VAL A 444 -49.59 -18.83 -31.58
N LYS A 445 -50.30 -19.97 -31.69
CA LYS A 445 -50.45 -20.96 -30.59
C LYS A 445 -49.54 -22.16 -30.82
N LEU A 446 -48.48 -22.30 -30.02
CA LEU A 446 -47.60 -23.47 -30.04
C LEU A 446 -48.35 -24.71 -29.51
N LYS A 447 -48.36 -25.81 -30.29
CA LYS A 447 -49.02 -27.08 -29.92
C LYS A 447 -48.09 -28.00 -29.13
N LYS A 448 -48.66 -28.96 -28.38
CA LYS A 448 -47.91 -30.02 -27.67
C LYS A 448 -46.97 -30.74 -28.67
N GLY A 449 -45.67 -30.76 -28.36
CA GLY A 449 -44.62 -31.28 -29.25
C GLY A 449 -43.78 -30.19 -29.96
N ALA A 450 -44.16 -28.92 -29.86
CA ALA A 450 -43.34 -27.80 -30.34
C ALA A 450 -42.04 -27.68 -29.52
N ARG A 451 -40.92 -27.44 -30.20
CA ARG A 451 -39.61 -27.20 -29.58
C ARG A 451 -39.44 -25.71 -29.31
N VAL A 452 -39.14 -25.36 -28.07
CA VAL A 452 -38.84 -24.00 -27.63
C VAL A 452 -37.42 -23.96 -27.06
N LEU A 453 -36.67 -22.90 -27.37
CA LEU A 453 -35.36 -22.64 -26.77
C LEU A 453 -35.56 -21.78 -25.52
N VAL A 454 -35.26 -22.33 -24.34
CA VAL A 454 -35.34 -21.61 -23.06
C VAL A 454 -33.93 -21.18 -22.62
N PRO A 455 -33.67 -19.89 -22.38
CA PRO A 455 -32.39 -19.43 -21.88
C PRO A 455 -32.05 -20.06 -20.52
N ARG A 456 -30.79 -20.49 -20.35
CA ARG A 456 -30.26 -20.96 -19.06
C ARG A 456 -28.91 -20.29 -18.79
N ALA A 457 -28.69 -19.83 -17.56
CA ALA A 457 -27.40 -19.33 -17.11
C ALA A 457 -26.56 -20.47 -16.49
N PHE A 458 -25.25 -20.42 -16.70
CA PHE A 458 -24.27 -21.27 -16.03
C PHE A 458 -23.27 -20.40 -15.29
N ARG A 459 -22.76 -20.90 -14.15
CA ARG A 459 -21.74 -20.18 -13.39
C ARG A 459 -20.40 -20.38 -14.08
N PHE A 460 -19.85 -19.30 -14.62
CA PHE A 460 -18.51 -19.27 -15.17
C PHE A 460 -17.47 -19.14 -14.05
N ASP A 461 -16.23 -19.58 -14.26
CA ASP A 461 -15.15 -19.60 -13.27
C ASP A 461 -13.98 -18.67 -13.62
N ARG A 462 -13.95 -18.10 -14.83
CA ARG A 462 -12.95 -17.14 -15.29
C ARG A 462 -13.50 -15.72 -15.24
N PHE A 463 -13.26 -15.05 -14.12
CA PHE A 463 -13.76 -13.69 -13.89
C PHE A 463 -12.73 -12.60 -14.17
N VAL A 464 -11.49 -12.94 -14.52
CA VAL A 464 -10.38 -11.98 -14.61
C VAL A 464 -9.72 -12.07 -15.99
N ALA A 465 -9.47 -10.91 -16.62
CA ALA A 465 -8.74 -10.81 -17.88
C ALA A 465 -7.95 -9.49 -17.96
N GLY A 466 -6.85 -9.51 -18.72
CA GLY A 466 -6.17 -8.28 -19.16
C GLY A 466 -7.03 -7.58 -20.20
N GLN A 467 -7.62 -6.46 -19.82
CA GLN A 467 -8.53 -5.71 -20.68
C GLN A 467 -7.89 -4.34 -20.96
N ILE A 468 -8.02 -3.83 -22.18
CA ILE A 468 -7.66 -2.46 -22.54
C ILE A 468 -8.29 -1.48 -21.52
N PRO A 469 -7.61 -0.38 -21.14
CA PRO A 469 -8.13 0.58 -20.19
C PRO A 469 -9.57 0.99 -20.49
N THR A 470 -10.41 0.97 -19.46
CA THR A 470 -11.83 1.33 -19.62
C THR A 470 -11.93 2.77 -20.12
N GLY A 471 -12.75 2.97 -21.14
CA GLY A 471 -12.92 4.27 -21.78
C GLY A 471 -12.07 4.47 -23.03
N TRP A 472 -11.08 3.62 -23.34
CA TRP A 472 -10.33 3.67 -24.60
C TRP A 472 -11.27 3.72 -25.82
N ASP A 473 -11.00 4.64 -26.75
CA ASP A 473 -11.80 4.86 -27.94
C ASP A 473 -10.91 5.23 -29.14
N ALA A 474 -11.14 4.56 -30.27
CA ALA A 474 -10.40 4.77 -31.51
C ALA A 474 -10.61 6.18 -32.09
N GLY A 475 -11.77 6.80 -31.82
CA GLY A 475 -12.06 8.15 -32.27
C GLY A 475 -11.15 9.21 -31.66
N ARG A 476 -10.61 9.00 -30.45
CA ARG A 476 -9.63 9.93 -29.84
C ARG A 476 -8.30 9.97 -30.59
N TYR A 477 -7.95 8.88 -31.27
CA TYR A 477 -6.78 8.79 -32.14
C TYR A 477 -7.06 9.33 -33.56
N GLY A 478 -8.25 9.88 -33.81
CA GLY A 478 -8.62 10.50 -35.08
C GLY A 478 -9.25 9.54 -36.09
N ILE A 479 -9.54 8.29 -35.72
CA ILE A 479 -10.21 7.35 -36.62
C ILE A 479 -11.67 7.82 -36.85
N PRO A 480 -12.10 8.04 -38.10
CA PRO A 480 -13.46 8.48 -38.43
C PRO A 480 -14.56 7.56 -37.89
N ALA A 481 -15.67 8.14 -37.42
CA ALA A 481 -16.77 7.40 -36.80
C ALA A 481 -17.42 6.32 -37.71
N ASN A 482 -17.41 6.54 -39.02
CA ASN A 482 -17.86 5.54 -40.00
C ASN A 482 -16.94 4.30 -40.02
N ILE A 483 -15.63 4.47 -39.87
CA ILE A 483 -14.67 3.35 -39.78
C ILE A 483 -14.83 2.62 -38.45
N VAL A 484 -14.96 3.36 -37.34
CA VAL A 484 -15.16 2.80 -36.00
C VAL A 484 -16.41 1.93 -35.92
N SER A 485 -17.49 2.31 -36.61
CA SER A 485 -18.76 1.55 -36.60
C SER A 485 -18.82 0.36 -37.56
N GLN A 486 -17.98 0.32 -38.59
CA GLN A 486 -17.93 -0.77 -39.58
C GLN A 486 -16.91 -1.84 -39.25
N THR A 487 -15.84 -1.48 -38.54
CA THR A 487 -14.65 -2.33 -38.39
C THR A 487 -14.64 -3.09 -37.07
N ASP A 488 -14.12 -4.31 -37.06
CA ASP A 488 -13.91 -5.07 -35.82
C ASP A 488 -12.91 -4.36 -34.90
N ARG A 489 -13.10 -4.48 -33.59
CA ARG A 489 -12.27 -3.85 -32.57
C ARG A 489 -10.79 -4.23 -32.72
N THR A 490 -10.48 -5.46 -33.15
CA THR A 490 -9.09 -5.90 -33.37
C THR A 490 -8.38 -5.10 -34.46
N ALA A 491 -9.08 -4.78 -35.55
CA ALA A 491 -8.51 -3.96 -36.62
C ALA A 491 -8.38 -2.48 -36.21
N LEU A 492 -9.27 -1.96 -35.35
CA LEU A 492 -9.11 -0.62 -34.77
C LEU A 492 -7.83 -0.51 -33.92
N TRP A 493 -7.51 -1.54 -33.13
CA TRP A 493 -6.25 -1.58 -32.39
C TRP A 493 -5.05 -1.61 -33.33
N ALA A 494 -5.09 -2.45 -34.36
CA ALA A 494 -4.00 -2.55 -35.33
C ALA A 494 -3.76 -1.22 -36.08
N LEU A 495 -4.82 -0.49 -36.43
CA LEU A 495 -4.71 0.83 -37.06
C LEU A 495 -4.01 1.85 -36.14
N VAL A 496 -4.44 1.93 -34.88
CA VAL A 496 -3.82 2.84 -33.89
C VAL A 496 -2.35 2.46 -33.67
N CYS A 497 -2.05 1.17 -33.44
CA CYS A 497 -0.67 0.70 -33.29
C CYS A 497 0.19 1.03 -34.51
N THR A 498 -0.33 0.84 -35.73
CA THR A 498 0.44 1.09 -36.95
C THR A 498 0.75 2.59 -37.11
N ALA A 499 -0.23 3.45 -36.81
CA ALA A 499 -0.05 4.90 -36.87
C ALA A 499 0.98 5.38 -35.85
N GLU A 500 0.90 4.91 -34.60
CA GLU A 500 1.87 5.25 -33.56
C GLU A 500 3.26 4.68 -33.86
N ALA A 501 3.37 3.46 -34.40
CA ALA A 501 4.66 2.87 -34.75
C ALA A 501 5.38 3.67 -35.85
N LEU A 502 4.63 4.19 -36.85
CA LEU A 502 5.19 5.08 -37.86
C LEU A 502 5.65 6.40 -37.25
N PHE A 503 4.84 7.00 -36.38
CA PHE A 503 5.21 8.23 -35.64
C PHE A 503 6.49 8.03 -34.81
N MET A 504 6.61 6.89 -34.11
CA MET A 504 7.80 6.51 -33.35
C MET A 504 9.05 6.25 -34.22
N SER A 505 8.86 6.00 -35.51
CA SER A 505 9.95 5.95 -36.50
C SER A 505 10.30 7.30 -37.13
N GLY A 506 9.63 8.38 -36.71
CA GLY A 506 9.79 9.73 -37.26
C GLY A 506 9.03 9.97 -38.57
N ILE A 507 8.24 9.00 -39.03
CA ILE A 507 7.43 9.10 -40.24
C ILE A 507 6.06 9.65 -39.86
N THR A 508 5.80 10.91 -40.23
CA THR A 508 4.51 11.57 -39.94
C THR A 508 3.49 11.39 -41.06
N ASP A 509 3.96 11.28 -42.31
CA ASP A 509 3.16 10.94 -43.48
C ASP A 509 3.70 9.64 -44.09
N PRO A 510 2.92 8.54 -44.11
CA PRO A 510 3.36 7.28 -44.71
C PRO A 510 3.83 7.40 -46.17
N TYR A 511 3.37 8.40 -46.92
CA TYR A 511 3.80 8.62 -48.30
C TYR A 511 5.24 9.12 -48.43
N GLU A 512 5.88 9.53 -47.34
CA GLU A 512 7.31 9.80 -47.29
C GLU A 512 8.14 8.59 -47.73
N LEU A 513 7.68 7.36 -47.41
CA LEU A 513 8.34 6.13 -47.84
C LEU A 513 8.54 6.07 -49.35
N TYR A 514 7.56 6.55 -50.13
CA TYR A 514 7.61 6.49 -51.60
C TYR A 514 8.62 7.45 -52.24
N LYS A 515 9.21 8.36 -51.45
CA LYS A 515 10.36 9.16 -51.89
C LYS A 515 11.65 8.34 -51.92
N HIS A 516 11.70 7.26 -51.12
CA HIS A 516 12.89 6.47 -50.89
C HIS A 516 12.81 5.06 -51.48
N VAL A 517 11.61 4.48 -51.55
CA VAL A 517 11.38 3.11 -52.06
C VAL A 517 10.21 3.07 -53.03
N HIS A 518 10.18 2.08 -53.92
CA HIS A 518 9.04 1.90 -54.82
C HIS A 518 7.81 1.40 -54.03
N PRO A 519 6.56 1.77 -54.38
CA PRO A 519 5.38 1.31 -53.65
C PRO A 519 5.23 -0.22 -53.54
N SER A 520 5.82 -0.98 -54.46
CA SER A 520 5.83 -2.46 -54.39
C SER A 520 6.78 -3.03 -53.32
N GLU A 521 7.64 -2.20 -52.73
CA GLU A 521 8.62 -2.59 -51.70
C GLU A 521 8.10 -2.29 -50.29
N VAL A 522 6.94 -1.64 -50.17
CA VAL A 522 6.24 -1.44 -48.90
C VAL A 522 5.21 -2.57 -48.72
N GLY A 523 5.52 -3.49 -47.80
CA GLY A 523 4.66 -4.63 -47.48
C GLY A 523 4.11 -4.57 -46.06
N SER A 524 3.00 -5.27 -45.82
CA SER A 524 2.48 -5.55 -44.47
C SER A 524 2.53 -7.04 -44.19
N SER A 525 3.07 -7.41 -43.03
CA SER A 525 3.09 -8.79 -42.52
C SER A 525 2.35 -8.90 -41.18
N LEU A 526 1.39 -8.00 -40.93
CA LEU A 526 0.55 -8.04 -39.73
C LEU A 526 -0.38 -9.25 -39.79
N GLY A 527 -0.54 -9.95 -38.66
CA GLY A 527 -1.36 -11.16 -38.56
C GLY A 527 -2.04 -11.28 -37.20
N SER A 528 -3.07 -12.12 -37.15
CA SER A 528 -3.85 -12.40 -35.94
C SER A 528 -4.13 -13.90 -35.79
N GLY A 529 -4.21 -14.38 -34.55
CA GLY A 529 -4.51 -15.78 -34.27
C GLY A 529 -5.97 -16.15 -34.51
N MET A 530 -6.92 -15.26 -34.17
CA MET A 530 -8.37 -15.49 -34.33
C MET A 530 -9.08 -14.41 -35.15
N GLY A 531 -8.40 -13.32 -35.52
CA GLY A 531 -9.00 -12.20 -36.27
C GLY A 531 -10.13 -11.51 -35.51
N GLY A 532 -11.10 -10.98 -36.27
CA GLY A 532 -12.27 -10.27 -35.76
C GLY A 532 -13.27 -11.15 -35.02
N THR A 533 -13.04 -11.38 -33.73
CA THR A 533 -13.89 -12.26 -32.90
C THR A 533 -15.29 -11.71 -32.63
N GLN A 534 -15.49 -10.39 -32.66
CA GLN A 534 -16.83 -9.79 -32.52
C GLN A 534 -17.64 -10.02 -33.79
N SER A 535 -17.01 -9.83 -34.95
CA SER A 535 -17.59 -10.12 -36.27
C SER A 535 -17.95 -11.60 -36.42
N LEU A 536 -17.08 -12.49 -35.92
CA LEU A 536 -17.35 -13.93 -35.86
C LEU A 536 -18.60 -14.24 -35.01
N ALA A 537 -18.71 -13.63 -33.82
CA ALA A 537 -19.89 -13.81 -32.96
C ALA A 537 -21.16 -13.28 -33.65
N ALA A 538 -21.10 -12.12 -34.29
CA ALA A 538 -22.24 -11.55 -35.00
C ALA A 538 -22.71 -12.45 -36.15
N MET A 539 -21.76 -13.02 -36.91
CA MET A 539 -22.06 -13.91 -38.03
C MET A 539 -22.70 -15.24 -37.58
N PHE A 540 -22.14 -15.91 -36.56
CA PHE A 540 -22.58 -17.26 -36.19
C PHE A 540 -23.71 -17.28 -35.16
N LYS A 541 -23.78 -16.28 -34.28
CA LYS A 541 -24.78 -16.20 -33.22
C LYS A 541 -25.88 -15.20 -33.56
N ASP A 542 -25.54 -13.95 -33.83
CA ASP A 542 -26.54 -12.90 -33.94
C ASP A 542 -27.39 -13.03 -35.20
N ARG A 543 -26.81 -13.46 -36.33
CA ARG A 543 -27.57 -13.80 -37.54
C ARG A 543 -28.52 -14.99 -37.33
N ARG A 544 -28.12 -15.99 -36.54
CA ARG A 544 -28.99 -17.13 -36.16
C ARG A 544 -30.13 -16.69 -35.25
N GLU A 545 -29.89 -15.67 -34.43
CA GLU A 545 -30.88 -15.04 -33.55
C GLU A 545 -31.69 -13.94 -34.27
N GLU A 546 -31.58 -13.84 -35.61
CA GLU A 546 -32.28 -12.87 -36.46
C GLU A 546 -32.08 -11.40 -36.05
N LYS A 547 -30.96 -11.09 -35.39
CA LYS A 547 -30.58 -9.71 -35.11
C LYS A 547 -30.09 -9.02 -36.38
N ASP A 548 -30.22 -7.72 -36.41
CA ASP A 548 -29.68 -6.90 -37.49
C ASP A 548 -28.14 -6.94 -37.45
N VAL A 549 -27.53 -7.40 -38.54
CA VAL A 549 -26.08 -7.59 -38.68
C VAL A 549 -25.69 -7.08 -40.06
N GLN A 550 -24.56 -6.39 -40.14
CA GLN A 550 -23.99 -5.88 -41.38
C GLN A 550 -23.87 -6.99 -42.45
N LYS A 551 -24.22 -6.65 -43.70
CA LYS A 551 -24.25 -7.64 -44.80
C LYS A 551 -22.86 -8.15 -45.16
N ASP A 552 -21.87 -7.28 -45.03
CA ASP A 552 -20.44 -7.45 -45.28
C ASP A 552 -19.64 -7.92 -44.05
N ILE A 553 -20.30 -8.34 -42.96
CA ILE A 553 -19.65 -8.77 -41.71
C ILE A 553 -18.56 -9.86 -41.89
N LEU A 554 -18.67 -10.67 -42.96
CA LEU A 554 -17.68 -11.69 -43.30
C LEU A 554 -16.30 -11.09 -43.62
N GLN A 555 -16.27 -9.90 -44.23
CA GLN A 555 -15.02 -9.22 -44.57
C GLN A 555 -14.22 -8.85 -43.32
N PHE A 556 -14.92 -8.41 -42.26
CA PHE A 556 -14.32 -7.97 -41.01
C PHE A 556 -13.91 -9.10 -40.07
N GLN A 557 -14.24 -10.36 -40.41
CA GLN A 557 -13.71 -11.54 -39.73
C GLN A 557 -12.24 -11.83 -40.11
N LEU A 558 -11.90 -11.62 -41.39
CA LEU A 558 -10.62 -12.02 -41.99
C LEU A 558 -9.49 -10.99 -41.77
N GLY A 559 -9.85 -9.81 -41.27
CA GLY A 559 -8.94 -8.68 -41.03
C GLY A 559 -8.13 -8.78 -39.75
#